data_AF-A0A2M8NMM0-F1
#
_entry.id   AF-A0A2M8NMM0-F1
#
_cell.length_a   1.000
_cell.length_b   1.000
_cell.length_c   1.000
_cell.angle_alpha   90.00
_cell.angle_beta   90.00
_cell.angle_gamma   90.00
#
_symmetry.space_group_name_H-M   'P 1'
#
loop_
_entity.id
_entity.type
_entity.pdbx_description
1 polymer ?
#
loop_
_entity_poly.entity_id
_entity_poly.type
_entity_poly.pdbx_seq_one_letter_code
_entity_poly.pdbx_strand_id
1 'polypeptide(L)'
;RKGLGVTYSEPLYVIATNPYRNALVVGVADDLGKSNLIAHRVNWTLKNPPTEPFRAGVKIRYKAKLVDGLVTPLNNNRVHIQFDTPLRDITPGQGAVMYDGDVCLGGGIIIRHDD
;
A
#
# COMPACT_ATOMS: atom_id res chain seq x y z
N ARG A 1 13.18 29.87 -11.00
CA ARG A 1 12.67 29.45 -12.32
C ARG A 1 13.13 27.99 -12.54
N LYS A 2 12.36 26.91 -12.54
CA LYS A 2 10.93 26.55 -12.48
C LYS A 2 10.84 25.46 -11.37
N GLY A 3 9.94 25.47 -10.39
CA GLY A 3 8.50 25.32 -10.55
C GLY A 3 8.09 23.85 -10.31
N LEU A 4 8.24 23.34 -9.07
CA LEU A 4 7.38 22.27 -8.54
C LEU A 4 6.65 22.87 -7.34
N GLY A 5 5.48 23.45 -7.61
CA GLY A 5 4.64 24.10 -6.61
C GLY A 5 3.82 23.09 -5.82
N VAL A 6 4.47 22.31 -4.96
CA VAL A 6 3.76 21.55 -3.94
C VAL A 6 4.50 21.72 -2.61
N THR A 7 4.06 22.71 -1.85
CA THR A 7 4.48 22.93 -0.47
C THR A 7 3.77 21.89 0.39
N TYR A 8 4.36 20.70 0.54
CA TYR A 8 3.93 19.78 1.59
C TYR A 8 4.54 20.26 2.90
N SER A 9 3.70 20.62 3.86
CA SER A 9 4.07 21.19 5.16
C SER A 9 4.30 20.13 6.25
N GLU A 10 4.46 18.86 5.85
CA GLU A 10 4.57 17.71 6.75
C GLU A 10 5.81 16.85 6.41
N PRO A 11 6.46 16.21 7.39
CA PRO A 11 7.65 15.43 7.16
C PRO A 11 7.34 14.20 6.30
N LEU A 12 8.03 14.14 5.15
CA LEU A 12 7.95 13.09 4.15
C LEU A 12 8.82 11.90 4.57
N TYR A 13 8.23 10.75 4.90
CA TYR A 13 8.96 9.53 5.25
C TYR A 13 9.08 8.60 4.05
N VAL A 14 10.29 8.10 3.83
CA VAL A 14 10.63 7.20 2.71
C VAL A 14 10.22 5.78 3.08
N ILE A 15 9.05 5.35 2.61
CA ILE A 15 8.48 4.03 2.91
C ILE A 15 9.15 2.93 2.10
N ALA A 16 9.70 3.26 0.92
CA ALA A 16 10.60 2.39 0.18
C ALA A 16 11.37 3.19 -0.87
N THR A 17 12.66 2.89 -1.00
CA THR A 17 13.44 3.26 -2.18
C THR A 17 13.26 2.18 -3.24
N ASN A 18 12.75 2.55 -4.42
CA ASN A 18 12.78 1.68 -5.59
C ASN A 18 14.08 1.94 -6.36
N PRO A 19 15.15 1.13 -6.18
CA PRO A 19 16.45 1.40 -6.79
C PRO A 19 16.43 1.27 -8.32
N TYR A 20 15.38 0.68 -8.91
CA TYR A 20 15.25 0.53 -10.36
C TYR A 20 14.40 1.63 -11.01
N ARG A 21 13.61 2.37 -10.24
CA ARG A 21 12.67 3.39 -10.78
C ARG A 21 12.92 4.81 -10.30
N ASN A 22 13.94 5.07 -9.45
CA ASN A 22 14.15 6.37 -8.80
C ASN A 22 12.86 6.95 -8.18
N ALA A 23 11.94 6.07 -7.76
CA ALA A 23 10.69 6.45 -7.15
C ALA A 23 10.88 6.41 -5.63
N LEU A 24 10.86 7.59 -5.02
CA LEU A 24 10.78 7.74 -3.58
C LEU A 24 9.30 7.59 -3.21
N VAL A 25 8.92 6.45 -2.63
CA VAL A 25 7.56 6.30 -2.10
C VAL A 25 7.54 7.03 -0.77
N VAL A 26 6.91 8.18 -0.77
CA VAL A 26 6.79 9.05 0.40
C VAL A 26 5.40 8.87 1.01
N GLY A 27 5.34 8.48 2.28
CA GLY A 27 4.14 8.62 3.09
C GLY A 27 4.36 9.67 4.17
N VAL A 28 3.30 10.39 4.53
CA VAL A 28 3.31 11.29 5.67
C VAL A 28 3.38 10.46 6.95
N ALA A 29 4.37 10.73 7.82
CA ALA A 29 4.60 9.92 9.02
C ALA A 29 3.60 10.11 10.15
N ASP A 30 2.68 11.06 10.03
CA ASP A 30 1.85 11.47 11.17
C ASP A 30 0.46 10.85 11.17
N ASP A 31 0.35 9.61 10.71
CA ASP A 31 -0.83 8.78 10.99
C ASP A 31 -0.43 7.69 11.98
N LEU A 32 -0.27 8.08 13.25
CA LEU A 32 -0.18 7.18 14.39
C LEU A 32 -1.55 6.51 14.70
N GLY A 33 -2.34 6.27 13.67
CA GLY A 33 -3.39 5.27 13.57
C GLY A 33 -2.98 4.32 12.45
N LYS A 34 -3.21 3.01 12.61
CA LYS A 34 -2.84 1.97 11.63
C LYS A 34 -3.58 2.17 10.28
N SER A 35 -3.17 3.17 9.51
CA SER A 35 -3.77 3.58 8.24
C SER A 35 -3.02 3.02 7.06
N ASN A 36 -1.93 2.27 7.30
CA ASN A 36 -1.19 1.60 6.25
C ASN A 36 -0.69 0.22 6.66
N LEU A 37 -0.28 -0.56 5.66
CA LEU A 37 0.43 -1.81 5.83
C LEU A 37 1.37 -2.08 4.66
N ILE A 38 2.32 -2.98 4.90
CA ILE A 38 3.08 -3.65 3.84
C ILE A 38 2.63 -5.11 3.77
N ALA A 39 2.37 -5.59 2.56
CA ALA A 39 2.17 -7.01 2.29
C ALA A 39 3.29 -7.54 1.39
N HIS A 40 3.84 -8.71 1.71
CA HIS A 40 4.85 -9.40 0.91
C HIS A 40 4.32 -10.67 0.27
N ARG A 41 5.12 -11.28 -0.61
CA ARG A 41 4.74 -12.49 -1.36
C ARG A 41 3.43 -12.27 -2.11
N VAL A 42 3.28 -11.07 -2.66
CA VAL A 42 2.10 -10.67 -3.41
C VAL A 42 2.04 -11.50 -4.68
N ASN A 43 0.92 -12.19 -4.86
CA ASN A 43 0.58 -12.88 -6.09
C ASN A 43 -0.53 -12.12 -6.78
N TRP A 44 -0.36 -11.85 -8.08
CA TRP A 44 -1.33 -11.16 -8.92
C TRP A 44 -2.10 -12.18 -9.75
N THR A 45 -3.39 -11.98 -9.91
CA THR A 45 -4.23 -12.75 -10.84
C THR A 45 -4.16 -12.20 -12.27
N LEU A 46 -3.71 -10.96 -12.41
CA LEU A 46 -3.58 -10.24 -13.66
C LEU A 46 -2.36 -10.74 -14.46
N LYS A 47 -2.51 -10.88 -15.79
CA LYS A 47 -1.40 -11.18 -16.69
C LYS A 47 -0.30 -10.13 -16.64
N ASN A 48 -0.69 -8.86 -16.48
CA ASN A 48 0.19 -7.71 -16.36
C ASN A 48 -0.09 -7.02 -15.00
N PRO A 49 0.73 -7.29 -13.97
CA PRO A 49 0.60 -6.64 -12.68
C PRO A 49 0.78 -5.12 -12.76
N PRO A 50 0.11 -4.33 -11.91
CA PRO A 50 0.33 -2.90 -11.83
C PRO A 50 1.77 -2.58 -11.41
N THR A 51 2.38 -1.59 -12.06
CA THR A 51 3.71 -1.08 -11.72
C THR A 51 3.66 0.28 -11.05
N GLU A 52 2.56 1.02 -11.24
CA GLU A 52 2.28 2.32 -10.63
C GLU A 52 1.26 2.21 -9.49
N PRO A 53 1.18 3.22 -8.61
CA PRO A 53 0.12 3.30 -7.62
C PRO A 53 -1.28 3.29 -8.25
N PHE A 54 -2.20 2.56 -7.63
CA PHE A 54 -3.58 2.43 -8.08
C PHE A 54 -4.55 2.33 -6.90
N ARG A 55 -5.83 2.60 -7.15
CA ARG A 55 -6.89 2.52 -6.15
C ARG A 55 -7.52 1.14 -6.16
N ALA A 56 -7.74 0.56 -4.99
CA ALA A 56 -8.39 -0.73 -4.85
C ALA A 56 -9.12 -0.84 -3.51
N GLY A 57 -10.16 -1.67 -3.48
CA GLY A 57 -10.74 -2.16 -2.25
C GLY A 57 -9.85 -3.25 -1.66
N VAL A 58 -9.51 -3.15 -0.38
CA VAL A 58 -8.58 -4.08 0.26
C VAL A 58 -9.27 -4.78 1.43
N LYS A 59 -9.11 -6.10 1.47
CA LYS A 59 -9.65 -6.98 2.51
C LYS A 59 -8.49 -7.57 3.32
N ILE A 60 -8.38 -7.15 4.58
CA ILE A 60 -7.30 -7.57 5.49
C ILE A 60 -7.71 -8.69 6.46
N ARG A 61 -8.99 -9.09 6.45
CA ARG A 61 -9.54 -10.22 7.21
C ARG A 61 -10.68 -10.87 6.44
N TYR A 62 -10.84 -12.19 6.53
CA TYR A 62 -11.83 -12.94 5.76
C TYR A 62 -13.28 -12.46 5.94
N LYS A 63 -13.67 -12.00 7.14
CA LYS A 63 -15.02 -11.49 7.43
C LYS A 63 -15.12 -9.95 7.43
N ALA A 64 -14.04 -9.23 7.16
CA ALA A 64 -14.07 -7.78 7.11
C ALA A 64 -14.70 -7.28 5.81
N LYS A 65 -15.27 -6.07 5.88
CA LYS A 65 -15.65 -5.30 4.69
C LYS A 65 -14.39 -4.91 3.92
N LEU A 66 -14.55 -4.67 2.62
CA LEU A 66 -13.52 -3.99 1.84
C LEU A 66 -13.32 -2.59 2.39
N VAL A 67 -12.07 -2.15 2.41
CA VAL A 67 -11.70 -0.79 2.75
C VAL A 67 -10.88 -0.25 1.61
N ASP A 68 -11.30 0.89 1.08
CA ASP A 68 -10.62 1.52 -0.03
C ASP A 68 -9.26 2.09 0.39
N GLY A 69 -8.30 1.98 -0.51
CA GLY A 69 -6.97 2.48 -0.29
C GLY A 69 -6.17 2.66 -1.58
N LEU A 70 -5.07 3.39 -1.44
CA LEU A 70 -4.04 3.49 -2.47
C LEU A 70 -3.04 2.33 -2.29
N VAL A 71 -2.96 1.47 -3.29
CA VAL A 71 -1.99 0.38 -3.37
C VAL A 71 -0.81 0.85 -4.20
N THR A 72 0.37 0.81 -3.61
CA THR A 72 1.64 1.14 -4.27
C THR A 72 2.48 -0.13 -4.43
N PRO A 73 2.65 -0.64 -5.66
CA PRO A 73 3.59 -1.73 -5.94
C PRO A 73 5.02 -1.37 -5.51
N LEU A 74 5.65 -2.28 -4.79
CA LEU A 74 7.05 -2.19 -4.36
C LEU A 74 7.88 -3.29 -5.02
N ASN A 75 9.20 -3.25 -4.82
CA ASN A 75 10.10 -4.33 -5.22
C ASN A 75 9.85 -5.63 -4.44
N ASN A 76 10.34 -6.74 -4.98
CA ASN A 76 10.34 -8.07 -4.35
C ASN A 76 8.93 -8.60 -4.03
N ASN A 77 7.97 -8.40 -4.94
CA ASN A 77 6.57 -8.83 -4.78
C ASN A 77 5.95 -8.33 -3.47
N ARG A 78 6.16 -7.03 -3.20
CA ARG A 78 5.57 -6.34 -2.07
C ARG A 78 4.63 -5.25 -2.57
N VAL A 79 3.69 -4.86 -1.71
CA VAL A 79 2.87 -3.67 -1.88
C VAL A 79 2.82 -2.91 -0.57
N HIS A 80 2.82 -1.59 -0.67
CA HIS A 80 2.39 -0.72 0.41
C HIS A 80 0.94 -0.34 0.16
N ILE A 81 0.11 -0.36 1.20
CA ILE A 81 -1.31 -0.01 1.11
C ILE A 81 -1.57 1.09 2.12
N GLN A 82 -2.05 2.24 1.65
CA GLN A 82 -2.55 3.33 2.48
C GLN A 82 -4.08 3.33 2.39
N PHE A 83 -4.76 3.10 3.51
CA PHE A 83 -6.21 3.14 3.60
C PHE A 83 -6.72 4.57 3.74
N ASP A 84 -7.90 4.83 3.21
CA ASP A 84 -8.59 6.13 3.36
C ASP A 84 -9.08 6.38 4.78
N THR A 85 -9.29 5.30 5.54
CA THR A 85 -9.79 5.35 6.90
C THR A 85 -8.90 4.50 7.81
N PRO A 86 -8.55 4.97 9.02
CA PRO A 86 -7.69 4.21 9.94
C PRO A 86 -8.31 2.87 10.34
N LEU A 87 -7.49 1.80 10.35
CA LEU A 87 -7.95 0.44 10.68
C LEU A 87 -7.32 -0.06 11.98
N ARG A 88 -8.12 -0.28 13.02
CA ARG A 88 -7.60 -0.69 14.36
C ARG A 88 -6.86 -2.04 14.37
N ASP A 89 -7.07 -2.87 13.35
CA ASP A 89 -6.93 -4.31 13.42
C ASP A 89 -6.06 -4.92 12.31
N ILE A 90 -5.11 -4.14 11.79
CA ILE A 90 -4.05 -4.66 10.91
C ILE A 90 -3.17 -5.62 11.72
N THR A 91 -3.06 -6.87 11.25
CA THR A 91 -2.38 -7.96 11.98
C THR A 91 -1.38 -8.66 11.06
N PRO A 92 -0.08 -8.63 11.38
CA PRO A 92 0.94 -9.38 10.65
C PRO A 92 0.61 -10.87 10.57
N GLY A 93 0.95 -11.50 9.45
CA GLY A 93 0.65 -12.90 9.15
C GLY A 93 -0.74 -13.14 8.54
N GLN A 94 -1.64 -12.16 8.58
CA GLN A 94 -2.93 -12.23 7.87
C GLN A 94 -2.76 -11.89 6.38
N GLY A 95 -3.73 -12.29 5.57
CA GLY A 95 -3.78 -11.94 4.15
C GLY A 95 -4.31 -10.52 3.91
N ALA A 96 -3.70 -9.80 2.99
CA ALA A 96 -4.25 -8.59 2.38
C ALA A 96 -4.59 -8.90 0.92
N VAL A 97 -5.89 -8.86 0.58
CA VAL A 97 -6.39 -9.15 -0.77
C VAL A 97 -6.95 -7.88 -1.39
N MET A 98 -6.56 -7.59 -2.62
CA MET A 98 -6.89 -6.37 -3.36
C MET A 98 -7.95 -6.67 -4.43
N TYR A 99 -8.94 -5.79 -4.53
CA TYR A 99 -10.09 -5.92 -5.42
C TYR A 99 -10.34 -4.63 -6.21
N ASP A 100 -10.80 -4.80 -7.45
CA ASP A 100 -11.44 -3.73 -8.25
C ASP A 100 -12.89 -4.15 -8.49
N GLY A 101 -13.82 -3.56 -7.74
CA GLY A 101 -15.18 -4.07 -7.63
C GLY A 101 -15.20 -5.54 -7.19
N ASP A 102 -15.75 -6.40 -8.05
CA ASP A 102 -15.84 -7.85 -7.81
C ASP A 102 -14.60 -8.63 -8.31
N VAL A 103 -13.64 -7.96 -8.95
CA VAL A 103 -12.44 -8.60 -9.52
C VAL A 103 -11.34 -8.68 -8.48
N CYS A 104 -10.93 -9.90 -8.11
CA CYS A 104 -9.74 -10.12 -7.29
C CYS A 104 -8.49 -9.84 -8.12
N LEU A 105 -7.74 -8.79 -7.76
CA LEU A 105 -6.51 -8.38 -8.45
C LEU A 105 -5.29 -9.19 -7.99
N GLY A 106 -5.29 -9.60 -6.72
CA GLY A 106 -4.19 -10.31 -6.10
C GLY A 106 -4.20 -10.20 -4.58
N GLY A 107 -3.17 -10.72 -3.95
CA GLY A 107 -3.02 -10.62 -2.50
C GLY A 107 -1.66 -11.09 -1.99
N GLY A 108 -1.34 -10.68 -0.77
CA GLY A 108 -0.10 -11.03 -0.08
C GLY A 108 -0.32 -11.22 1.42
N ILE A 109 0.78 -11.42 2.14
CA ILE A 109 0.78 -11.59 3.60
C ILE A 109 1.28 -10.29 4.24
N ILE A 110 0.50 -9.77 5.17
CA ILE A 110 0.82 -8.56 5.94
C ILE A 110 2.06 -8.84 6.79
N ILE A 111 3.03 -7.93 6.75
CA ILE A 111 4.22 -7.98 7.60
C ILE A 111 4.21 -6.85 8.62
N ARG A 112 5.08 -6.98 9.63
CA ARG A 112 5.42 -5.84 10.48
C ARG A 112 6.15 -4.82 9.61
N HIS A 113 5.90 -3.54 9.85
CA HIS A 113 6.89 -2.54 9.49
C HIS A 113 8.11 -2.88 10.34
N ASP A 114 9.20 -3.29 9.70
CA ASP A 114 10.48 -3.39 10.39
C ASP A 114 10.88 -1.95 10.72
N ASP A 115 10.98 -1.63 12.01
CA ASP A 115 11.52 -0.36 12.52
C ASP A 115 13.01 -0.22 12.17
#